data_AF-A0A1F9CR19-F1
#
_entry.id   AF-A0A1F9CR19-F1
#
_cell.length_a   1.000
_cell.length_b   1.000
_cell.length_c   1.000
_cell.angle_alpha   90.00
_cell.angle_beta   90.00
_cell.angle_gamma   90.00
#
_symmetry.space_group_name_H-M   'P 1'
#
loop_
_entity.id
_entity.type
_entity.pdbx_description
1 polymer ?
#
loop_
_entity_poly.entity_id
_entity_poly.type
_entity_poly.pdbx_seq_one_letter_code
_entity_poly.pdbx_strand_id
1 'polypeptide(L)'
;MGSNLLLTTFPAREELGKAVKVLDAIGAAYERIDPRPALSLVALPALVMSREVRGRLETAAPTIVFSGWVDYRFAGASMPDGAAPEGEGACFRQAAIMVLGPCVADETKIRLIAHLKGDLGPVLPYLNAVIPQASYSPTAEILTFMEGYRMIALYRRRITIAKADEIVDGWLTLERIRCLVEHTWAGRSQIEPSFEIRKRPPALEIFKRLPRTNCGRCGEPTCLAFAMRLWTGESSVGRCLPVFEEGGAASHLKEALIEICAGMGLTAVNQ
;
A
#
# COMPACT_ATOMS: atom_id res chain seq x y z
N MET A 1 -23.32 12.67 2.04
CA MET A 1 -23.22 12.61 3.52
C MET A 1 -22.24 11.50 3.85
N GLY A 2 -21.01 11.83 4.21
CA GLY A 2 -19.99 10.82 4.52
C GLY A 2 -20.44 9.99 5.72
N SER A 3 -20.12 8.70 5.73
CA SER A 3 -20.40 7.85 6.89
C SER A 3 -19.68 8.46 8.11
N ASN A 4 -20.36 8.56 9.26
CA ASN A 4 -19.73 9.04 10.50
C ASN A 4 -18.83 7.96 11.14
N LEU A 5 -18.62 6.85 10.43
CA LEU A 5 -17.89 5.68 10.89
C LEU A 5 -16.49 5.70 10.30
N LEU A 6 -15.52 5.45 11.16
CA LEU A 6 -14.13 5.26 10.81
C LEU A 6 -13.76 3.80 10.97
N LEU A 7 -12.80 3.38 10.16
CA LEU A 7 -12.18 2.07 10.25
C LEU A 7 -10.69 2.22 10.60
N THR A 8 -10.21 1.34 11.47
CA THR A 8 -8.79 1.16 11.76
C THR A 8 -8.40 -0.32 11.79
N THR A 9 -7.09 -0.56 11.68
CA THR A 9 -6.46 -1.86 11.94
C THR A 9 -5.14 -1.60 12.68
N PHE A 10 -4.43 -2.67 13.03
CA PHE A 10 -3.30 -2.62 13.95
C PHE A 10 -2.05 -3.25 13.35
N PRO A 11 -0.85 -2.73 13.70
CA PRO A 11 0.40 -3.34 13.26
C PRO A 11 0.67 -4.68 13.97
N ALA A 12 0.04 -4.93 15.11
CA ALA A 12 0.26 -6.11 15.93
C ALA A 12 -1.01 -6.51 16.71
N ARG A 13 -1.11 -7.79 17.08
CA ARG A 13 -2.27 -8.35 17.81
C ARG A 13 -2.36 -7.78 19.22
N GLU A 14 -1.23 -7.45 19.82
CA GLU A 14 -1.10 -6.84 21.14
C GLU A 14 -1.74 -5.45 21.16
N GLU A 15 -1.53 -4.64 20.13
CA GLU A 15 -2.13 -3.30 20.01
C GLU A 15 -3.65 -3.37 19.83
N LEU A 16 -4.14 -4.30 19.01
CA LEU A 16 -5.58 -4.59 18.92
C LEU A 16 -6.15 -4.99 20.29
N GLY A 17 -5.46 -5.86 21.02
CA GLY A 17 -5.87 -6.31 22.34
C GLY A 17 -5.96 -5.18 23.37
N LYS A 18 -5.02 -4.22 23.32
CA LYS A 18 -5.08 -2.99 24.15
C LYS A 18 -6.29 -2.15 23.79
N ALA A 19 -6.54 -1.92 22.49
CA ALA A 19 -7.67 -1.11 22.02
C ALA A 19 -9.02 -1.70 22.44
N VAL A 20 -9.22 -3.00 22.25
CA VAL A 20 -10.44 -3.71 22.64
C VAL A 20 -10.67 -3.59 24.16
N LYS A 21 -9.65 -3.86 24.98
CA LYS A 21 -9.78 -3.73 26.45
C LYS A 21 -10.21 -2.32 26.89
N VAL A 22 -9.67 -1.29 26.26
CA VAL A 22 -9.99 0.10 26.58
C VAL A 22 -11.41 0.44 26.12
N LEU A 23 -11.79 0.05 24.90
CA LEU A 23 -13.13 0.25 24.36
C LEU A 23 -14.20 -0.40 25.24
N ASP A 24 -13.95 -1.63 25.69
CA ASP A 24 -14.85 -2.36 26.59
C ASP A 24 -14.93 -1.67 27.96
N ALA A 25 -13.79 -1.22 28.52
CA ALA A 25 -13.74 -0.54 29.82
C ALA A 25 -14.48 0.81 29.83
N ILE A 26 -14.47 1.54 28.71
CA ILE A 26 -15.21 2.81 28.57
C ILE A 26 -16.66 2.61 28.09
N GLY A 27 -17.10 1.36 27.89
CA GLY A 27 -18.44 1.03 27.42
C GLY A 27 -18.76 1.63 26.04
N ALA A 28 -17.76 1.72 25.15
CA ALA A 28 -17.94 2.28 23.82
C ALA A 28 -18.50 1.24 22.83
N ALA A 29 -19.41 1.67 21.96
CA ALA A 29 -19.90 0.85 20.87
C ALA A 29 -18.91 0.85 19.70
N TYR A 30 -18.54 -0.34 19.24
CA TYR A 30 -17.73 -0.55 18.03
C TYR A 30 -18.16 -1.86 17.36
N GLU A 31 -17.93 -1.94 16.05
CA GLU A 31 -18.07 -3.17 15.27
C GLU A 31 -16.68 -3.73 14.96
N ARG A 32 -16.62 -5.05 14.72
CA ARG A 32 -15.38 -5.75 14.41
C ARG A 32 -15.54 -6.52 13.12
N ILE A 33 -14.58 -6.35 12.22
CA ILE A 33 -14.46 -7.11 10.99
C ILE A 33 -13.36 -8.14 11.20
N ASP A 34 -13.75 -9.39 11.39
CA ASP A 34 -12.83 -10.49 11.64
C ASP A 34 -12.38 -11.16 10.33
N PRO A 35 -11.06 -11.25 10.08
CA PRO A 35 -10.57 -12.00 8.93
C PRO A 35 -10.86 -13.50 9.11
N ARG A 36 -11.23 -14.17 8.01
CA ARG A 36 -11.32 -15.63 7.98
C ARG A 36 -9.95 -16.27 8.29
N PRO A 37 -9.90 -17.51 8.82
CA PRO A 37 -8.63 -18.17 9.14
C PRO A 37 -7.65 -18.23 7.96
N ALA A 38 -8.15 -18.40 6.74
CA ALA A 38 -7.38 -18.37 5.50
C ALA A 38 -6.55 -17.08 5.31
N LEU A 39 -6.96 -15.95 5.92
CA LEU A 39 -6.28 -14.66 5.84
C LEU A 39 -5.37 -14.37 7.05
N SER A 40 -5.18 -15.33 7.96
CA SER A 40 -4.48 -15.12 9.24
C SER A 40 -3.02 -14.69 9.11
N LEU A 41 -2.37 -14.94 7.97
CA LEU A 41 -0.99 -14.49 7.70
C LEU A 41 -0.90 -13.05 7.21
N VAL A 42 -2.00 -12.42 6.80
CA VAL A 42 -1.98 -11.08 6.17
C VAL A 42 -2.93 -10.08 6.82
N ALA A 43 -3.79 -10.54 7.72
CA ALA A 43 -4.86 -9.74 8.29
C ALA A 43 -4.95 -9.87 9.82
N LEU A 44 -5.23 -8.73 10.45
CA LEU A 44 -5.73 -8.65 11.82
C LEU A 44 -7.13 -8.02 11.80
N PRO A 45 -7.98 -8.32 12.80
CA PRO A 45 -9.29 -7.69 12.89
C PRO A 45 -9.23 -6.17 12.75
N ALA A 46 -10.15 -5.64 11.96
CA ALA A 46 -10.38 -4.21 11.85
C ALA A 46 -11.51 -3.80 12.79
N LEU A 47 -11.41 -2.59 13.35
CA LEU A 47 -12.44 -2.01 14.20
C LEU A 47 -13.13 -0.86 13.46
N VAL A 48 -14.45 -0.83 13.55
CA VAL A 48 -15.30 0.23 13.00
C VAL A 48 -16.00 0.94 14.15
N MET A 49 -15.89 2.26 14.20
CA MET A 49 -16.48 3.06 15.28
C MET A 49 -16.77 4.49 14.83
N SER A 50 -17.58 5.21 15.61
CA SER A 50 -17.82 6.63 15.33
C SER A 50 -16.58 7.49 15.61
N ARG A 51 -16.53 8.68 15.01
CA ARG A 51 -15.48 9.68 15.31
C ARG A 51 -15.42 10.06 16.79
N GLU A 52 -16.58 10.12 17.45
CA GLU A 52 -16.68 10.39 18.89
C GLU A 52 -16.03 9.28 19.72
N VAL A 53 -16.33 8.01 19.40
CA VAL A 53 -15.73 6.85 20.09
C VAL A 53 -14.22 6.83 19.87
N ARG A 54 -13.74 7.11 18.65
CA ARG A 54 -12.31 7.25 18.39
C ARG A 54 -11.67 8.31 19.31
N GLY A 55 -12.27 9.50 19.43
CA GLY A 55 -11.71 10.57 20.28
C GLY A 55 -11.62 10.17 21.76
N ARG A 56 -12.63 9.44 22.25
CA ARG A 56 -12.62 8.86 23.60
C ARG A 56 -11.53 7.81 23.77
N LEU A 57 -11.35 6.92 22.79
CA LEU A 57 -10.29 5.91 22.79
C LEU A 57 -8.89 6.55 22.80
N GLU A 58 -8.68 7.56 21.96
CA GLU A 58 -7.42 8.31 21.88
C GLU A 58 -7.10 9.02 23.21
N THR A 59 -8.11 9.56 23.88
CA THR A 59 -7.96 10.18 25.22
C THR A 59 -7.64 9.14 26.30
N ALA A 60 -8.33 7.99 26.28
CA ALA A 60 -8.19 6.96 27.30
C ALA A 60 -6.89 6.14 27.17
N ALA A 61 -6.35 6.02 25.95
CA ALA A 61 -5.17 5.20 25.67
C ALA A 61 -4.30 5.82 24.56
N PRO A 62 -3.61 6.94 24.84
CA PRO A 62 -2.83 7.68 23.84
C PRO A 62 -1.59 6.93 23.33
N THR A 63 -1.23 5.82 23.97
CA THR A 63 -0.04 5.01 23.63
C THR A 63 -0.33 3.86 22.68
N ILE A 64 -1.59 3.61 22.32
CA ILE A 64 -1.95 2.56 21.37
C ILE A 64 -1.48 2.95 19.97
N VAL A 65 -0.79 2.02 19.30
CA VAL A 65 -0.34 2.23 17.94
C VAL A 65 -1.38 1.68 16.97
N PHE A 66 -1.92 2.57 16.14
CA PHE A 66 -2.83 2.23 15.05
C PHE A 66 -2.07 2.25 13.73
N SER A 67 -2.44 1.38 12.79
CA SER A 67 -1.91 1.46 11.42
C SER A 67 -2.40 2.71 10.68
N GLY A 68 -3.50 3.30 11.15
CA GLY A 68 -4.08 4.53 10.63
C GLY A 68 -5.61 4.46 10.59
N TRP A 69 -6.23 5.49 10.01
CA TRP A 69 -7.68 5.67 10.03
C TRP A 69 -8.19 6.07 8.65
N VAL A 70 -9.30 5.47 8.24
CA VAL A 70 -10.01 5.78 6.99
C VAL A 70 -11.50 5.83 7.23
N ASP A 71 -12.25 6.46 6.34
CA ASP A 71 -13.71 6.38 6.37
C ASP A 71 -14.15 4.94 6.10
N TYR A 72 -15.07 4.44 6.91
CA TYR A 72 -15.58 3.07 6.76
C TYR A 72 -16.42 2.96 5.49
N ARG A 73 -16.15 1.89 4.73
CA ARG A 73 -16.87 1.45 3.54
C ARG A 73 -17.17 -0.03 3.70
N PHE A 74 -18.39 -0.42 3.37
CA PHE A 74 -18.81 -1.82 3.43
C PHE A 74 -18.04 -2.66 2.42
N ALA A 75 -17.58 -3.83 2.85
CA ALA A 75 -16.87 -4.77 1.98
C ALA A 75 -17.83 -5.41 0.98
N GLY A 76 -17.63 -5.15 -0.31
CA GLY A 76 -18.38 -5.83 -1.38
C GLY A 76 -17.86 -7.25 -1.67
N ALA A 77 -16.65 -7.58 -1.24
CA ALA A 77 -16.00 -8.86 -1.49
C ALA A 77 -16.21 -9.85 -0.35
N SER A 78 -16.43 -11.13 -0.70
CA SER A 78 -16.46 -12.22 0.28
C SER A 78 -15.05 -12.66 0.63
N MET A 79 -14.79 -12.91 1.91
CA MET A 79 -13.54 -13.54 2.35
C MET A 79 -13.57 -15.04 2.05
N PRO A 80 -12.44 -15.64 1.64
CA PRO A 80 -12.38 -17.07 1.39
C PRO A 80 -12.61 -17.86 2.68
N ASP A 81 -13.44 -18.88 2.59
CA ASP A 81 -13.52 -19.93 3.61
C ASP A 81 -12.29 -20.85 3.49
N GLY A 82 -11.91 -21.49 4.60
CA GLY A 82 -10.78 -22.40 4.64
C GLY A 82 -9.98 -22.31 5.93
N ALA A 83 -9.10 -23.30 6.14
CA ALA A 83 -8.19 -23.33 7.26
C ALA A 83 -7.13 -22.24 7.16
N ALA A 84 -6.48 -21.94 8.29
CA ALA A 84 -5.30 -21.10 8.27
C ALA A 84 -4.20 -21.75 7.42
N PRO A 85 -3.43 -20.97 6.64
CA PRO A 85 -2.33 -21.53 5.86
C PRO A 85 -1.34 -22.30 6.76
N GLU A 86 -0.99 -23.51 6.36
CA GLU A 86 -0.04 -24.36 7.09
C GLU A 86 1.41 -24.03 6.68
N GLY A 87 2.31 -23.95 7.68
CA GLY A 87 3.74 -23.71 7.46
C GLY A 87 4.16 -22.24 7.31
N GLU A 88 5.46 -21.97 7.46
CA GLU A 88 6.04 -20.67 7.13
C GLU A 88 6.42 -20.65 5.65
N GLY A 89 5.88 -19.69 4.89
CA GLY A 89 6.29 -19.46 3.50
C GLY A 89 7.79 -19.21 3.35
N ALA A 90 8.37 -19.61 2.22
CA ALA A 90 9.79 -19.46 1.99
C ALA A 90 10.22 -17.99 1.86
N CYS A 91 9.40 -17.19 1.16
CA CYS A 91 9.67 -15.78 0.88
C CYS A 91 8.72 -14.84 1.65
N PHE A 92 7.45 -15.23 1.80
CA PHE A 92 6.37 -14.48 2.43
C PHE A 92 5.77 -15.32 3.56
N ARG A 93 6.15 -15.02 4.80
CA ARG A 93 5.63 -15.70 6.00
C ARG A 93 4.43 -14.99 6.58
N GLN A 94 4.52 -13.67 6.70
CA GLN A 94 3.45 -12.85 7.29
C GLN A 94 3.54 -11.42 6.77
N ALA A 95 2.39 -10.74 6.71
CA ALA A 95 2.29 -9.31 6.47
C ALA A 95 1.57 -8.62 7.63
N ALA A 96 2.11 -7.48 8.07
CA ALA A 96 1.48 -6.59 9.04
C ALA A 96 1.25 -5.22 8.37
N ILE A 97 0.01 -4.76 8.35
CA ILE A 97 -0.33 -3.44 7.81
C ILE A 97 0.19 -2.40 8.80
N MET A 98 1.21 -1.64 8.40
CA MET A 98 1.82 -0.59 9.23
C MET A 98 1.22 0.78 8.93
N VAL A 99 0.77 0.99 7.69
CA VAL A 99 0.12 2.24 7.26
C VAL A 99 -1.20 1.91 6.58
N LEU A 100 -2.25 2.56 7.05
CA LEU A 100 -3.60 2.58 6.48
C LEU A 100 -4.02 4.04 6.34
N GLY A 101 -4.41 4.46 5.14
CA GLY A 101 -4.87 5.83 4.93
C GLY A 101 -5.68 5.99 3.64
N PRO A 102 -6.25 7.19 3.40
CA PRO A 102 -6.91 7.50 2.15
C PRO A 102 -5.91 7.44 0.99
N CYS A 103 -6.36 6.98 -0.17
CA CYS A 103 -5.48 6.93 -1.34
C CYS A 103 -5.29 8.33 -1.94
N VAL A 104 -4.03 8.68 -2.23
CA VAL A 104 -3.65 9.95 -2.87
C VAL A 104 -4.24 10.10 -4.27
N ALA A 105 -4.29 9.00 -5.02
CA ALA A 105 -4.75 9.02 -6.41
C ALA A 105 -6.28 9.01 -6.56
N ASP A 106 -7.00 8.59 -5.52
CA ASP A 106 -8.45 8.40 -5.51
C ASP A 106 -8.99 8.39 -4.06
N GLU A 107 -9.65 9.47 -3.65
CA GLU A 107 -10.18 9.64 -2.29
C GLU A 107 -11.26 8.60 -1.91
N THR A 108 -11.87 7.94 -2.91
CA THR A 108 -12.85 6.87 -2.70
C THR A 108 -12.21 5.51 -2.38
N LYS A 109 -10.87 5.46 -2.31
CA LYS A 109 -10.08 4.25 -2.08
C LYS A 109 -9.13 4.42 -0.91
N ILE A 110 -8.48 3.35 -0.50
CA ILE A 110 -7.46 3.34 0.55
C ILE A 110 -6.08 2.98 0.00
N ARG A 111 -5.05 3.38 0.75
CA ARG A 111 -3.66 2.93 0.55
C ARG A 111 -3.21 2.13 1.77
N LEU A 112 -2.37 1.13 1.51
CA LEU A 112 -1.81 0.25 2.52
C LEU A 112 -0.30 0.15 2.34
N ILE A 113 0.45 0.17 3.44
CA ILE A 113 1.85 -0.27 3.47
C ILE A 113 1.95 -1.40 4.48
N ALA A 114 2.27 -2.59 3.99
CA ALA A 114 2.45 -3.78 4.80
C ALA A 114 3.92 -4.14 4.92
N HIS A 115 4.40 -4.35 6.15
CA HIS A 115 5.73 -4.89 6.40
C HIS A 115 5.67 -6.41 6.43
N LEU A 116 6.72 -7.05 5.91
CA LEU A 116 6.78 -8.49 5.75
C LEU A 116 7.74 -9.14 6.76
N LYS A 117 7.28 -10.26 7.32
CA LYS A 117 8.15 -11.32 7.83
C LYS A 117 8.51 -12.22 6.65
N GLY A 118 9.76 -12.18 6.21
CA GLY A 118 10.25 -12.85 5.00
C GLY A 118 11.22 -11.96 4.22
N ASP A 119 11.66 -12.42 3.05
CA ASP A 119 12.44 -11.64 2.08
C ASP A 119 11.96 -11.98 0.66
N LEU A 120 11.36 -10.99 0.00
CA LEU A 120 10.92 -11.11 -1.38
C LEU A 120 12.07 -10.94 -2.38
N GLY A 121 13.21 -10.37 -1.96
CA GLY A 121 14.32 -10.01 -2.86
C GLY A 121 14.69 -11.13 -3.85
N PRO A 122 14.94 -12.37 -3.39
CA PRO A 122 15.29 -13.48 -4.27
C PRO A 122 14.21 -13.86 -5.31
N VAL A 123 12.92 -13.59 -5.02
CA VAL A 123 11.81 -13.97 -5.91
C VAL A 123 11.44 -12.86 -6.91
N LEU A 124 11.85 -11.60 -6.69
CA LEU A 124 11.46 -10.46 -7.54
C LEU A 124 11.78 -10.66 -9.03
N PRO A 125 12.96 -11.17 -9.44
CA PRO A 125 13.24 -11.39 -10.87
C PRO A 125 12.34 -12.46 -11.51
N TYR A 126 11.95 -13.48 -10.74
CA TYR A 126 11.04 -14.52 -11.20
C TYR A 126 9.60 -14.00 -11.30
N LEU A 127 9.17 -13.18 -10.34
CA LEU A 127 7.90 -12.47 -10.42
C LEU A 127 7.84 -11.56 -11.65
N ASN A 128 8.94 -10.90 -11.98
CA ASN A 128 9.03 -10.07 -13.19
C ASN A 128 8.88 -10.89 -14.48
N ALA A 129 9.30 -12.16 -14.47
CA ALA A 129 9.13 -13.06 -15.60
C ALA A 129 7.68 -13.54 -15.75
N VAL A 130 6.98 -13.83 -14.65
CA VAL A 130 5.63 -14.41 -14.69
C VAL A 130 4.50 -13.39 -14.70
N ILE A 131 4.73 -12.15 -14.27
CA ILE A 131 3.73 -11.07 -14.29
C ILE A 131 3.97 -10.21 -15.54
N PRO A 132 3.15 -10.33 -16.60
CA PRO A 132 3.44 -9.70 -17.90
C PRO A 132 3.50 -8.17 -17.87
N GLN A 133 2.80 -7.55 -16.91
CA GLN A 133 2.75 -6.10 -16.71
C GLN A 133 3.61 -5.60 -15.56
N ALA A 134 4.49 -6.44 -15.00
CA ALA A 134 5.44 -6.03 -13.99
C ALA A 134 6.64 -5.31 -14.58
N SER A 135 7.17 -4.38 -13.81
CA SER A 135 8.41 -3.68 -14.03
C SER A 135 9.27 -3.84 -12.78
N TYR A 136 10.36 -4.59 -12.90
CA TYR A 136 11.35 -4.75 -11.84
C TYR A 136 12.55 -3.82 -12.08
N SER A 137 12.87 -3.01 -11.08
CA SER A 137 14.09 -2.21 -11.03
C SER A 137 15.09 -2.89 -10.08
N PRO A 138 16.18 -3.49 -10.59
CA PRO A 138 17.20 -4.13 -9.75
C PRO A 138 17.90 -3.14 -8.82
N THR A 139 18.12 -1.90 -9.28
CA THR A 139 18.82 -0.86 -8.50
C THR A 139 18.01 -0.38 -7.30
N ALA A 140 16.68 -0.30 -7.45
CA ALA A 140 15.77 0.10 -6.37
C ALA A 140 15.18 -1.10 -5.60
N GLU A 141 15.55 -2.34 -5.99
CA GLU A 141 15.02 -3.60 -5.44
C GLU A 141 13.49 -3.60 -5.29
N ILE A 142 12.80 -3.08 -6.32
CA ILE A 142 11.36 -2.89 -6.34
C ILE A 142 10.76 -3.46 -7.62
N LEU A 143 9.72 -4.29 -7.47
CA LEU A 143 8.87 -4.74 -8.56
C LEU A 143 7.53 -4.04 -8.47
N THR A 144 7.08 -3.42 -9.56
CA THR A 144 5.80 -2.70 -9.61
C THR A 144 4.92 -3.25 -10.71
N PHE A 145 3.62 -3.37 -10.46
CA PHE A 145 2.65 -3.79 -11.47
C PHE A 145 1.27 -3.22 -11.17
N MET A 146 0.43 -3.18 -12.19
CA MET A 146 -0.99 -2.85 -12.04
C MET A 146 -1.80 -4.13 -11.85
N GLU A 147 -2.74 -4.19 -10.92
CA GLU A 147 -3.77 -5.22 -10.83
C GLU A 147 -5.14 -4.54 -11.02
N GLY A 148 -5.65 -4.56 -12.26
CA GLY A 148 -6.78 -3.72 -12.64
C GLY A 148 -6.41 -2.23 -12.50
N TYR A 149 -7.11 -1.52 -11.61
CA TYR A 149 -6.84 -0.10 -11.31
C TYR A 149 -5.92 0.11 -10.10
N ARG A 150 -5.52 -0.96 -9.43
CA ARG A 150 -4.62 -0.93 -8.26
C ARG A 150 -3.18 -0.93 -8.71
N MET A 151 -2.36 -0.12 -8.05
CA MET A 151 -0.92 -0.17 -8.22
C MET A 151 -0.33 -0.90 -7.02
N ILE A 152 0.48 -1.91 -7.29
CA ILE A 152 1.15 -2.72 -6.28
C ILE A 152 2.65 -2.55 -6.47
N ALA A 153 3.37 -2.28 -5.38
CA ALA A 153 4.82 -2.35 -5.35
C ALA A 153 5.31 -3.35 -4.31
N LEU A 154 6.21 -4.23 -4.75
CA LEU A 154 6.87 -5.24 -3.93
C LEU A 154 8.32 -4.79 -3.72
N TYR A 155 8.66 -4.50 -2.47
CA TYR A 155 10.03 -4.36 -2.01
C TYR A 155 10.44 -5.64 -1.29
N ARG A 156 11.74 -5.77 -0.97
CA ARG A 156 12.26 -6.92 -0.22
C ARG A 156 11.46 -7.29 1.02
N ARG A 157 11.11 -6.28 1.85
CA ARG A 157 10.47 -6.49 3.16
C ARG A 157 9.19 -5.68 3.37
N ARG A 158 8.65 -5.08 2.31
CA ARG A 158 7.40 -4.33 2.39
C ARG A 158 6.62 -4.41 1.08
N ILE A 159 5.31 -4.28 1.19
CA ILE A 159 4.38 -4.20 0.06
C ILE A 159 3.60 -2.90 0.20
N THR A 160 3.44 -2.20 -0.91
CA THR A 160 2.52 -1.06 -0.99
C THR A 160 1.37 -1.41 -1.92
N ILE A 161 0.16 -1.07 -1.50
CA ILE A 161 -1.05 -1.25 -2.30
C ILE A 161 -1.74 0.11 -2.35
N ALA A 162 -1.85 0.66 -3.55
CA ALA A 162 -2.61 1.87 -3.80
C ALA A 162 -3.94 1.52 -4.46
N LYS A 163 -4.98 2.28 -4.08
CA LYS A 163 -6.34 2.19 -4.61
C LYS A 163 -7.07 0.89 -4.26
N ALA A 164 -6.80 0.28 -3.10
CA ALA A 164 -7.66 -0.78 -2.59
C ALA A 164 -9.05 -0.22 -2.26
N ASP A 165 -10.10 -1.00 -2.48
CA ASP A 165 -11.47 -0.51 -2.32
C ASP A 165 -11.80 -0.21 -0.85
N GLU A 166 -11.45 -1.16 0.00
CA GLU A 166 -11.59 -1.12 1.44
C GLU A 166 -10.67 -2.18 2.08
N ILE A 167 -10.79 -2.40 3.39
CA ILE A 167 -9.82 -3.19 4.15
C ILE A 167 -9.79 -4.67 3.74
N VAL A 168 -10.95 -5.27 3.43
CA VAL A 168 -11.08 -6.67 3.05
C VAL A 168 -10.45 -6.89 1.68
N ASP A 169 -10.71 -6.03 0.70
CA ASP A 169 -10.00 -6.02 -0.58
C ASP A 169 -8.47 -5.91 -0.38
N GLY A 170 -8.03 -5.07 0.57
CA GLY A 170 -6.63 -4.99 1.00
C GLY A 170 -6.06 -6.33 1.47
N TRP A 171 -6.76 -7.04 2.36
CA TRP A 171 -6.37 -8.36 2.85
C TRP A 171 -6.33 -9.40 1.73
N LEU A 172 -7.36 -9.43 0.88
CA LEU A 172 -7.42 -10.35 -0.25
C LEU A 172 -6.28 -10.09 -1.23
N THR A 173 -5.89 -8.83 -1.43
CA THR A 173 -4.74 -8.47 -2.26
C THR A 173 -3.43 -8.97 -1.66
N LEU A 174 -3.21 -8.77 -0.37
CA LEU A 174 -2.02 -9.29 0.31
C LEU A 174 -1.95 -10.83 0.24
N GLU A 175 -3.07 -11.51 0.40
CA GLU A 175 -3.13 -12.97 0.30
C GLU A 175 -2.87 -13.47 -1.12
N ARG A 176 -3.43 -12.81 -2.14
CA ARG A 176 -3.11 -13.12 -3.55
C ARG A 176 -1.61 -12.95 -3.83
N ILE A 177 -0.99 -11.89 -3.31
CA ILE A 177 0.45 -11.67 -3.46
C ILE A 177 1.24 -12.78 -2.75
N ARG A 178 0.86 -13.16 -1.52
CA ARG A 178 1.51 -14.27 -0.79
C ARG A 178 1.47 -15.55 -1.60
N CYS A 179 0.29 -15.95 -2.08
CA CYS A 179 0.11 -17.15 -2.89
C CYS A 179 0.95 -17.09 -4.19
N LEU A 180 0.96 -15.96 -4.89
CA LEU A 180 1.75 -15.77 -6.10
C LEU A 180 3.25 -15.88 -5.83
N VAL A 181 3.74 -15.22 -4.77
CA VAL A 181 5.15 -15.26 -4.33
C VAL A 181 5.57 -16.70 -4.05
N GLU A 182 4.83 -17.41 -3.21
CA GLU A 182 5.18 -18.77 -2.80
C GLU A 182 5.10 -19.76 -3.96
N HIS A 183 4.08 -19.63 -4.82
CA HIS A 183 3.95 -20.46 -6.02
C HIS A 183 5.12 -20.22 -7.00
N THR A 184 5.46 -18.95 -7.25
CA THR A 184 6.60 -18.57 -8.11
C THR A 184 7.90 -19.11 -7.54
N TRP A 185 8.10 -18.99 -6.22
CA TRP A 185 9.31 -19.48 -5.57
C TRP A 185 9.44 -21.01 -5.63
N ALA A 186 8.34 -21.73 -5.44
CA ALA A 186 8.31 -23.19 -5.57
C ALA A 186 8.64 -23.65 -7.00
N GLY A 187 8.10 -22.95 -8.01
CA GLY A 187 8.32 -23.24 -9.43
C GLY A 187 9.60 -22.64 -10.03
N ARG A 188 10.40 -21.89 -9.27
CA ARG A 188 11.50 -21.05 -9.81
C ARG A 188 12.53 -21.79 -10.67
N SER A 189 12.73 -23.08 -10.45
CA SER A 189 13.64 -23.91 -11.27
C SER A 189 13.23 -24.01 -12.75
N GLN A 190 11.97 -23.71 -13.07
CA GLN A 190 11.41 -23.75 -14.42
C GLN A 190 11.15 -22.34 -14.99
N ILE A 191 11.51 -21.28 -14.25
CA ILE A 191 11.23 -19.90 -14.61
C ILE A 191 12.57 -19.21 -14.85
N GLU A 192 12.81 -18.73 -16.06
CA GLU A 192 13.97 -17.88 -16.34
C GLU A 192 13.74 -16.50 -15.71
N PRO A 193 14.59 -16.03 -14.77
CA PRO A 193 14.42 -14.74 -14.11
C PRO A 193 14.55 -13.59 -15.12
N SER A 194 13.69 -12.58 -14.99
CA SER A 194 13.74 -11.40 -15.85
C SER A 194 14.18 -10.16 -15.07
N PHE A 195 15.20 -9.48 -15.60
CA PHE A 195 15.70 -8.20 -15.09
C PHE A 195 15.34 -7.02 -16.00
N GLU A 196 14.50 -7.26 -17.00
CA GLU A 196 14.05 -6.23 -17.92
C GLU A 196 13.08 -5.28 -17.20
N ILE A 197 13.34 -3.98 -17.31
CA ILE A 197 12.42 -2.93 -16.89
C ILE A 197 11.36 -2.82 -17.99
N ARG A 198 10.16 -3.39 -17.76
CA ARG A 198 9.06 -3.37 -18.74
C ARG A 198 8.07 -2.23 -18.46
N LYS A 199 7.21 -1.99 -19.46
CA LYS A 199 6.14 -0.96 -19.58
C LYS A 199 5.98 -0.01 -18.37
N ARG A 200 6.34 1.26 -18.59
CA ARG A 200 6.06 2.36 -17.67
C ARG A 200 4.54 2.52 -17.46
N PRO A 201 4.02 2.67 -16.23
CA PRO A 201 2.63 3.06 -16.00
C PRO A 201 2.29 4.34 -16.78
N PRO A 202 1.01 4.55 -17.15
CA PRO A 202 0.61 5.74 -17.89
C PRO A 202 1.05 7.02 -17.16
N ALA A 203 1.54 8.02 -17.89
CA ALA A 203 1.90 9.33 -17.31
C ALA A 203 0.77 9.95 -16.48
N LEU A 204 -0.48 9.63 -16.80
CA LEU A 204 -1.65 10.03 -16.04
C LEU A 204 -1.62 9.55 -14.58
N GLU A 205 -1.05 8.37 -14.30
CA GLU A 205 -0.90 7.87 -12.93
C GLU A 205 0.15 8.66 -12.14
N ILE A 206 1.19 9.18 -12.81
CA ILE A 206 2.15 10.13 -12.20
C ILE A 206 1.43 11.44 -11.91
N PHE A 207 0.69 11.98 -12.88
CA PHE A 207 -0.09 13.21 -12.72
C PHE A 207 -1.04 13.15 -11.53
N LYS A 208 -1.69 12.00 -11.30
CA LYS A 208 -2.59 11.82 -10.15
C LYS A 208 -1.90 11.95 -8.79
N ARG A 209 -0.57 11.77 -8.72
CA ARG A 209 0.26 11.88 -7.51
C ARG A 209 1.03 13.21 -7.42
N LEU A 210 0.74 14.15 -8.31
CA LEU A 210 1.25 15.52 -8.25
C LEU A 210 0.26 16.45 -7.53
N PRO A 211 0.71 17.64 -7.08
CA PRO A 211 -0.15 18.61 -6.38
C PRO A 211 -1.29 19.19 -7.25
N ARG A 212 -1.17 19.08 -8.58
CA ARG A 212 -2.12 19.63 -9.57
C ARG A 212 -2.34 21.15 -9.44
N THR A 213 -1.37 21.87 -8.87
CA THR A 213 -1.40 23.33 -8.72
C THR A 213 -1.02 24.08 -9.99
N ASN A 214 -0.39 23.40 -10.96
CA ASN A 214 0.17 24.01 -12.18
C ASN A 214 1.07 25.23 -11.90
N CYS A 215 1.78 25.22 -10.77
CA CYS A 215 2.53 26.39 -10.28
C CYS A 215 3.76 26.80 -11.11
N GLY A 216 4.19 26.01 -12.11
CA GLY A 216 5.37 26.31 -12.92
C GLY A 216 6.73 26.19 -12.20
N ARG A 217 6.77 25.96 -10.88
CA ARG A 217 8.01 25.91 -10.08
C ARG A 217 9.01 24.81 -10.50
N CYS A 218 8.57 23.84 -11.30
CA CYS A 218 9.40 22.76 -11.86
C CYS A 218 9.93 23.05 -13.28
N GLY A 219 9.58 24.20 -13.86
CA GLY A 219 9.93 24.59 -15.23
C GLY A 219 8.90 24.20 -16.30
N GLU A 220 7.85 23.46 -15.92
CA GLU A 220 6.82 22.98 -16.85
C GLU A 220 5.50 23.77 -16.73
N PRO A 221 4.77 24.00 -17.84
CA PRO A 221 3.57 24.85 -17.84
C PRO A 221 2.40 24.22 -17.08
N THR A 222 2.35 22.90 -16.94
CA THR A 222 1.32 22.19 -16.19
C THR A 222 1.92 21.01 -15.44
N CYS A 223 1.24 20.56 -14.38
CA CYS A 223 1.60 19.31 -13.70
C CYS A 223 1.49 18.11 -14.64
N LEU A 224 0.59 18.13 -15.63
CA LEU A 224 0.50 17.05 -16.63
C LEU A 224 1.71 17.04 -17.56
N ALA A 225 2.19 18.21 -18.01
CA ALA A 225 3.44 18.32 -18.77
C ALA A 225 4.62 17.79 -17.95
N PHE A 226 4.72 18.16 -16.68
CA PHE A 226 5.73 17.60 -15.77
C PHE A 226 5.64 16.08 -15.63
N ALA A 227 4.43 15.54 -15.46
CA ALA A 227 4.20 14.10 -15.42
C ALA A 227 4.64 13.39 -16.71
N MET A 228 4.39 13.99 -17.88
CA MET A 228 4.86 13.47 -19.17
C MET A 228 6.39 13.47 -19.26
N ARG A 229 7.07 14.52 -18.80
CA ARG A 229 8.54 14.58 -18.81
C ARG A 229 9.19 13.62 -17.83
N LEU A 230 8.59 13.41 -16.65
CA LEU A 230 8.98 12.31 -15.76
C LEU A 230 8.82 10.98 -16.50
N TRP A 231 7.65 10.75 -17.10
CA TRP A 231 7.34 9.52 -17.82
C TRP A 231 8.28 9.23 -18.99
N THR A 232 8.74 10.25 -19.73
CA THR A 232 9.75 10.08 -20.79
C THR A 232 11.18 9.91 -20.25
N GLY A 233 11.44 10.36 -19.02
CA GLY A 233 12.77 10.35 -18.39
C GLY A 233 13.58 11.63 -18.64
N GLU A 234 12.94 12.68 -19.15
CA GLU A 234 13.56 13.99 -19.41
C GLU A 234 13.64 14.88 -18.17
N SER A 235 13.04 14.46 -17.06
CA SER A 235 13.02 15.21 -15.81
C SER A 235 13.20 14.29 -14.60
N SER A 236 13.67 14.87 -13.50
CA SER A 236 13.84 14.22 -12.21
C SER A 236 12.66 14.48 -11.28
N VAL A 237 12.30 13.48 -10.47
CA VAL A 237 11.16 13.59 -9.54
C VAL A 237 11.33 14.75 -8.55
N GLY A 238 12.58 15.02 -8.13
CA GLY A 238 12.94 16.09 -7.19
C GLY A 238 12.65 17.50 -7.69
N ARG A 239 12.42 17.70 -9.00
CA ARG A 239 12.08 19.02 -9.56
C ARG A 239 10.70 19.53 -9.16
N CYS A 240 9.82 18.67 -8.65
CA CYS A 240 8.54 19.13 -8.10
C CYS A 240 8.73 19.80 -6.74
N LEU A 241 9.17 21.06 -6.72
CA LEU A 241 9.46 21.79 -5.48
C LEU A 241 8.33 21.71 -4.44
N PRO A 242 7.03 21.89 -4.77
CA PRO A 242 5.97 21.79 -3.76
C PRO A 242 5.88 20.43 -3.04
N VAL A 243 6.31 19.34 -3.68
CA VAL A 243 6.30 17.98 -3.10
C VAL A 243 7.55 17.71 -2.25
N PHE A 244 8.68 18.29 -2.62
CA PHE A 244 9.97 18.05 -1.96
C PHE A 244 10.37 19.14 -0.95
N GLU A 245 9.60 20.23 -0.88
CA GLU A 245 9.71 21.28 0.14
C GLU A 245 9.27 20.74 1.51
N GLU A 246 10.20 20.75 2.47
CA GLU A 246 9.95 20.28 3.84
C GLU A 246 8.85 21.12 4.51
N GLY A 247 7.89 20.45 5.16
CA GLY A 247 6.75 21.12 5.78
C GLY A 247 5.75 21.77 4.80
N GLY A 248 5.98 21.65 3.48
CA GLY A 248 5.09 22.18 2.45
C GLY A 248 3.74 21.44 2.43
N ALA A 249 2.68 22.13 1.98
CA ALA A 249 1.32 21.57 1.92
C ALA A 249 1.21 20.28 1.08
N ALA A 250 2.09 20.11 0.08
CA ALA A 250 2.12 18.94 -0.80
C ALA A 250 3.20 17.89 -0.43
N SER A 251 3.90 18.06 0.69
CA SER A 251 4.95 17.13 1.16
C SER A 251 4.43 15.70 1.39
N HIS A 252 3.15 15.56 1.75
CA HIS A 252 2.49 14.27 1.93
C HIS A 252 2.41 13.41 0.65
N LEU A 253 2.64 14.00 -0.53
CA LEU A 253 2.64 13.30 -1.83
C LEU A 253 3.99 12.65 -2.15
N LYS A 254 5.06 13.02 -1.43
CA LYS A 254 6.45 12.66 -1.74
C LYS A 254 6.65 11.16 -1.88
N GLU A 255 6.19 10.37 -0.91
CA GLU A 255 6.35 8.91 -0.94
C GLU A 255 5.63 8.28 -2.14
N ALA A 256 4.38 8.66 -2.38
CA ALA A 256 3.58 8.12 -3.47
C ALA A 256 4.17 8.47 -4.85
N LEU A 257 4.73 9.68 -4.99
CA LEU A 257 5.39 10.13 -6.22
C LEU A 257 6.75 9.43 -6.44
N ILE A 258 7.54 9.24 -5.38
CA ILE A 258 8.80 8.47 -5.47
C ILE A 258 8.50 7.02 -5.84
N GLU A 259 7.50 6.40 -5.23
CA GLU A 259 7.16 4.99 -5.45
C GLU A 259 6.80 4.70 -6.91
N ILE A 260 5.92 5.50 -7.51
CA ILE A 260 5.56 5.33 -8.92
C ILE A 260 6.76 5.57 -9.85
N CYS A 261 7.61 6.55 -9.54
CA CYS A 261 8.83 6.85 -10.30
C CYS A 261 9.90 5.74 -10.17
N ALA A 262 10.10 5.20 -8.98
CA ALA A 262 11.05 4.12 -8.72
C ALA A 262 10.67 2.84 -9.48
N GLY A 263 9.38 2.51 -9.55
CA GLY A 263 8.87 1.40 -10.37
C GLY A 263 9.15 1.52 -11.88
N MET A 264 9.43 2.74 -12.34
CA MET A 264 9.79 3.05 -13.73
C MET A 264 11.31 3.11 -13.99
N GLY A 265 12.13 2.91 -12.95
CA GLY A 265 13.58 3.16 -13.02
C GLY A 265 13.96 4.65 -13.08
N LEU A 266 13.04 5.55 -12.72
CA LEU A 266 13.24 7.01 -12.72
C LEU A 266 13.75 7.45 -11.34
N THR A 267 14.94 7.00 -10.96
CA THR A 267 15.50 7.17 -9.60
C THR A 267 16.35 8.43 -9.44
N ALA A 268 16.48 9.28 -10.45
CA ALA A 268 17.29 10.48 -10.34
C ALA A 268 16.58 11.53 -9.45
N VAL A 269 17.02 11.64 -8.20
CA VAL A 269 16.74 12.79 -7.33
C VAL A 269 17.73 13.94 -7.62
N ASN A 270 18.83 13.70 -8.35
CA ASN A 270 19.81 14.74 -8.68
C ASN A 270 20.26 14.68 -10.15
N GLN A 271 19.87 15.70 -10.91
CA GLN A 271 20.74 16.44 -11.84
C GLN A 271 20.38 17.92 -11.71
#